data_AF-A0A525ICP1-F1
#
_entry.id   AF-A0A525ICP1-F1
#
_cell.length_a   1.000
_cell.length_b   1.000
_cell.length_c   1.000
_cell.angle_alpha   90.00
_cell.angle_beta   90.00
_cell.angle_gamma   90.00
#
_symmetry.space_group_name_H-M   'P 1'
#
loop_
_entity.id
_entity.type
_entity.pdbx_description
1 polymer ?
#
loop_
_entity_poly.entity_id
_entity_poly.type
_entity_poly.pdbx_seq_one_letter_code
_entity_poly.pdbx_strand_id
1 'polypeptide(L)'
;MSEVSNSDTPLRTTFRIFLNGQTVSIGTVGQAYRFITSLSPVEWMEFRSLHQDAVGSLQSAAGNAMLTVQATNALRALFVRARLL
;
A
#
# COMPACT_ATOMS: atom_id res chain seq x y z
N MET A 1 8.57 -4.57 18.05
CA MET A 1 7.86 -4.66 16.76
C MET A 1 8.52 -3.66 15.83
N SER A 2 9.06 -4.08 14.68
CA SER A 2 9.50 -3.11 13.68
C SER A 2 8.26 -2.37 13.17
N GLU A 3 8.28 -1.04 13.15
CA GLU A 3 7.17 -0.30 12.59
C GLU A 3 7.03 -0.65 11.11
N VAL A 4 5.84 -1.07 10.69
CA VAL A 4 5.55 -1.50 9.31
C VAL A 4 5.91 -0.40 8.31
N SER A 5 5.76 0.85 8.71
CA SER A 5 6.20 2.05 7.98
C SER A 5 7.68 2.02 7.61
N ASN A 6 8.55 1.34 8.35
CA ASN A 6 10.00 1.26 8.09
C ASN A 6 10.41 -0.06 7.41
N SER A 7 9.45 -0.87 6.96
CA SER A 7 9.76 -2.14 6.30
C SER A 7 10.32 -1.92 4.89
N ASP A 8 11.55 -2.38 4.68
CA ASP A 8 12.20 -2.44 3.36
C ASP A 8 11.83 -3.71 2.57
N THR A 9 10.88 -4.52 3.08
CA THR A 9 10.44 -5.74 2.38
C THR A 9 9.91 -5.37 0.99
N PRO A 10 10.48 -5.92 -0.10
CA PRO A 10 10.06 -5.60 -1.45
C PRO A 10 8.64 -6.10 -1.73
N LEU A 11 7.86 -5.29 -2.43
CA LEU A 11 6.63 -5.74 -3.09
C LEU A 11 6.98 -6.51 -4.37
N ARG A 12 5.98 -7.18 -4.96
CA ARG A 12 6.18 -7.93 -6.21
C ARG A 12 6.28 -7.04 -7.45
N THR A 13 6.01 -5.75 -7.30
CA THR A 13 6.15 -4.73 -8.35
C THR A 13 6.40 -3.37 -7.71
N THR A 14 6.84 -2.41 -8.52
CA THR A 14 6.83 -0.99 -8.14
C THR A 14 5.61 -0.32 -8.76
N PHE A 15 4.71 0.18 -7.92
CA PHE A 15 3.60 1.02 -8.37
C PHE A 15 4.11 2.43 -8.66
N ARG A 16 3.67 3.02 -9.78
CA ARG A 16 3.93 4.42 -10.12
C ARG A 16 2.59 5.15 -10.12
N ILE A 17 2.34 5.90 -9.06
CA ILE A 17 1.06 6.60 -8.85
C ILE A 17 1.27 8.08 -9.17
N PHE A 18 0.38 8.65 -9.98
CA PHE A 18 0.37 10.08 -10.24
C PHE A 18 -0.57 10.78 -9.27
N LEU A 19 -0.02 11.63 -8.40
CA LEU A 19 -0.77 12.37 -7.39
C LEU A 19 -0.25 13.81 -7.33
N ASN A 20 -1.15 14.78 -7.34
CA ASN A 20 -0.82 16.21 -7.20
C ASN A 20 0.26 16.71 -8.18
N GLY A 21 0.24 16.23 -9.43
CA GLY A 21 1.23 16.64 -10.44
C GLY A 21 2.58 15.92 -10.35
N GLN A 22 2.74 14.96 -9.43
CA GLN A 22 3.98 14.23 -9.20
C GLN A 22 3.77 12.72 -9.31
N THR A 23 4.80 12.01 -9.77
CA THR A 23 4.82 10.55 -9.78
C THR A 23 5.48 10.02 -8.51
N VAL A 24 4.72 9.33 -7.68
CA VAL A 24 5.19 8.63 -6.48
C VAL A 24 5.47 7.17 -6.85
N SER A 25 6.68 6.69 -6.53
CA SER A 25 7.06 5.29 -6.74
C SER A 25 7.00 4.50 -5.42
N ILE A 26 6.30 3.38 -5.43
CA ILE A 26 6.06 2.53 -4.25
C ILE A 26 6.53 1.11 -4.58
N GLY A 27 7.67 0.70 -4.03
CA GLY A 27 8.29 -0.62 -4.27
C GLY A 27 8.44 -1.49 -3.02
N THR A 28 8.18 -0.96 -1.83
CA THR A 28 8.33 -1.68 -0.55
C THR A 28 7.05 -1.62 0.29
N VAL A 29 6.94 -2.55 1.25
CA VAL A 29 5.85 -2.59 2.22
C VAL A 29 5.77 -1.27 3.00
N GLY A 30 6.89 -0.74 3.48
CA GLY A 30 6.92 0.50 4.25
C GLY A 30 6.50 1.72 3.42
N GLN A 31 6.95 1.83 2.17
CA GLN A 31 6.50 2.89 1.26
C GLN A 31 4.99 2.83 1.04
N ALA A 32 4.44 1.64 0.78
CA ALA A 32 3.01 1.47 0.54
C ALA A 32 2.18 1.78 1.79
N TYR A 33 2.63 1.30 2.95
CA TYR A 33 1.97 1.55 4.23
C TYR A 33 1.89 3.04 4.53
N ARG A 34 3.01 3.77 4.39
CA ARG A 34 3.02 5.23 4.57
C ARG A 34 2.11 5.93 3.56
N PHE A 35 2.12 5.51 2.30
CA PHE A 35 1.28 6.13 1.27
C PHE A 35 -0.21 6.02 1.62
N ILE A 36 -0.70 4.82 1.95
CA ILE A 36 -2.13 4.62 2.22
C ILE A 36 -2.56 5.09 3.62
N THR A 37 -1.63 5.29 4.57
CA THR A 37 -1.97 5.78 5.92
C THR A 37 -1.69 7.27 6.14
N SER A 38 -0.93 7.93 5.25
CA SER A 38 -0.68 9.38 5.29
C SER A 38 -1.78 10.21 4.63
N LEU A 39 -2.52 9.63 3.67
CA LEU A 39 -3.72 10.22 3.10
C LEU A 39 -4.84 10.25 4.14
N SER A 40 -5.67 11.29 4.12
CA SER A 40 -6.68 11.50 5.14
C SER A 40 -7.71 10.35 5.13
N PRO A 41 -8.28 9.96 6.28
CA PRO A 41 -9.33 8.94 6.33
C PRO A 41 -10.52 9.23 5.40
N VAL A 42 -10.74 10.51 5.07
CA VAL A 42 -11.80 10.98 4.16
C VAL A 42 -11.56 10.47 2.74
N GLU A 43 -10.32 10.47 2.27
CA GLU A 43 -9.96 10.03 0.90
C GLU A 43 -10.19 8.52 0.70
N TRP A 44 -10.13 7.75 1.79
CA TRP A 44 -10.37 6.30 1.76
C TRP A 44 -11.77 5.89 2.18
N MET A 45 -12.68 6.81 2.55
CA MET A 45 -14.02 6.45 3.00
C MET A 45 -14.81 5.66 1.94
N GLU A 46 -14.71 6.03 0.66
CA GLU A 46 -15.35 5.28 -0.44
C GLU A 46 -14.74 3.88 -0.64
N PHE A 47 -13.50 3.66 -0.18
CA PHE A 47 -12.72 2.44 -0.39
C PHE A 47 -12.35 1.73 0.91
N ARG A 48 -13.10 1.97 2.00
CA ARG A 48 -12.71 1.61 3.37
C ARG A 48 -12.37 0.12 3.53
N SER A 49 -13.16 -0.78 2.93
CA SER A 49 -12.89 -2.22 3.00
C SER A 49 -11.55 -2.57 2.34
N LEU A 50 -11.33 -2.11 1.11
CA LEU A 50 -10.08 -2.34 0.37
C LEU A 50 -8.88 -1.70 1.09
N HIS A 51 -9.08 -0.56 1.73
CA HIS A 51 -8.05 0.10 2.52
C HIS A 51 -7.66 -0.74 3.74
N GLN A 52 -8.63 -1.21 4.52
CA GLN A 52 -8.38 -2.08 5.68
C GLN A 52 -7.70 -3.39 5.27
N ASP A 53 -8.14 -4.01 4.16
CA ASP A 53 -7.54 -5.23 3.63
C ASP A 53 -6.08 -5.00 3.20
N ALA A 54 -5.79 -3.88 2.55
CA ALA A 54 -4.44 -3.50 2.15
C ALA A 54 -3.54 -3.25 3.38
N VAL A 55 -4.04 -2.53 4.39
CA VAL A 55 -3.32 -2.27 5.64
C VAL A 55 -2.98 -3.58 6.36
N GLY A 56 -3.95 -4.47 6.56
CA GLY A 56 -3.73 -5.76 7.23
C GLY A 56 -2.75 -6.66 6.46
N SER A 57 -2.84 -6.66 5.13
CA SER A 57 -1.92 -7.42 4.27
C SER A 57 -0.49 -6.88 4.36
N LEU A 58 -0.30 -5.56 4.40
CA LEU A 58 1.01 -4.94 4.57
C LEU A 58 1.62 -5.22 5.94
N GLN A 59 0.82 -5.13 7.01
CA GLN A 59 1.27 -5.47 8.36
C GLN A 59 1.76 -6.91 8.45
N SER A 60 1.05 -7.84 7.81
CA SER A 60 1.43 -9.25 7.74
C SER A 60 2.70 -9.47 6.92
N ALA A 61 2.87 -8.73 5.81
CA ALA A 61 4.02 -8.85 4.92
C ALA A 61 5.30 -8.16 5.45
N ALA A 62 5.20 -7.23 6.41
CA ALA A 62 6.32 -6.41 6.88
C ALA A 62 7.51 -7.20 7.45
N GLY A 63 7.25 -8.41 7.95
CA GLY A 63 8.28 -9.36 8.41
C GLY A 63 8.25 -10.69 7.67
N ASN A 64 7.45 -10.82 6.60
CA ASN A 64 7.27 -12.08 5.89
C ASN A 64 7.21 -11.86 4.37
N ALA A 65 8.34 -12.08 3.71
CA ALA A 65 8.47 -11.93 2.26
C ALA A 65 7.50 -12.84 1.47
N MET A 66 7.06 -13.98 2.04
CA MET A 66 6.12 -14.89 1.38
C MET A 66 4.72 -14.28 1.24
N LEU A 67 4.37 -13.30 2.08
CA LEU A 67 3.06 -12.62 2.06
C LEU A 67 3.02 -11.37 1.16
N THR A 68 4.12 -11.06 0.48
CA THR A 68 4.23 -9.89 -0.40
C THR A 68 3.33 -9.99 -1.62
N VAL A 69 2.96 -11.21 -2.06
CA VAL A 69 2.01 -11.41 -3.17
C VAL A 69 0.62 -10.90 -2.79
N GLN A 70 0.13 -11.28 -1.62
CA GLN A 70 -1.16 -10.88 -1.07
C GLN A 70 -1.20 -9.37 -0.85
N ALA A 71 -0.16 -8.80 -0.22
CA ALA A 71 -0.03 -7.36 -0.04
C ALA A 71 -0.01 -6.60 -1.37
N THR A 72 0.74 -7.09 -2.37
CA THR A 72 0.77 -6.47 -3.70
C THR A 72 -0.61 -6.51 -4.38
N ASN A 73 -1.35 -7.61 -4.25
CA ASN A 73 -2.67 -7.74 -4.87
C ASN A 73 -3.73 -6.87 -4.17
N ALA A 74 -3.71 -6.79 -2.85
CA ALA A 74 -4.59 -5.90 -2.08
C ALA A 74 -4.36 -4.43 -2.45
N LEU A 75 -3.09 -4.01 -2.56
CA LEU A 75 -2.73 -2.67 -3.03
C LEU A 75 -3.23 -2.39 -4.45
N ARG A 76 -3.07 -3.35 -5.38
CA ARG A 76 -3.54 -3.18 -6.75
C ARG A 76 -5.05 -2.99 -6.80
N ALA A 77 -5.80 -3.78 -6.05
CA ALA A 77 -7.26 -3.66 -5.98
C ALA A 77 -7.68 -2.27 -5.46
N LEU A 78 -7.04 -1.81 -4.37
CA LEU A 78 -7.27 -0.49 -3.80
C LEU A 78 -6.96 0.63 -4.81
N PHE A 79 -5.77 0.61 -5.42
CA PHE A 79 -5.32 1.69 -6.31
C PHE A 79 -6.12 1.75 -7.60
N VAL A 80 -6.49 0.61 -8.20
CA VAL A 80 -7.38 0.59 -9.37
C VAL A 80 -8.75 1.16 -9.03
N ARG A 81 -9.33 0.76 -7.88
CA ARG A 81 -10.65 1.25 -7.48
C ARG A 81 -10.65 2.74 -7.17
N ALA A 82 -9.55 3.26 -6.64
CA ALA A 82 -9.30 4.67 -6.38
C ALA A 82 -8.79 5.47 -7.60
N ARG A 83 -8.67 4.84 -8.78
CA ARG A 83 -8.16 5.46 -10.03
C ARG A 83 -6.77 6.09 -9.90
N LEU A 84 -5.90 5.45 -9.13
CA LEU A 84 -4.50 5.83 -8.93
C LEU A 84 -3.53 5.10 -9.87
N LEU A 85 -4.02 4.08 -10.58
CA LEU A 85 -3.32 3.28 -11.59
C LEU A 85 -4.09 3.31 -12.91
#